data_AF-A0A7D4QME6-F1
#
_entry.id   AF-A0A7D4QME6-F1
#
_cell.length_a   1.000
_cell.length_b   1.000
_cell.length_c   1.000
_cell.angle_alpha   90.00
_cell.angle_beta   90.00
_cell.angle_gamma   90.00
#
_symmetry.space_group_name_H-M   'P 1'
#
loop_
_entity.id
_entity.type
_entity.pdbx_description
1 polymer ?
#
loop_
_entity_poly.entity_id
_entity_poly.type
_entity_poly.pdbx_seq_one_letter_code
_entity_poly.pdbx_strand_id
1 'polypeptide(L)'
;MDKIRQILGSPAAVYGWSIGFFVAVFFALPFLKYVIDEALVIKLSLLSVKYFTALLLVVSLLTSIVFFDWFSRYWYINLLVFAVAALVLVRLYMLPYNIYY
;
A
#
# COMPACT_ATOMS: atom_id res chain seq x y z
N MET A 1 -18.13 14.01 -11.43
CA MET A 1 -17.37 13.87 -10.16
C MET A 1 -18.19 13.24 -9.04
N ASP A 2 -19.50 13.49 -8.96
CA ASP A 2 -20.33 13.03 -7.83
C ASP A 2 -20.48 11.51 -7.72
N LYS A 3 -20.59 10.79 -8.84
CA LYS A 3 -20.68 9.32 -8.84
C LYS A 3 -19.40 8.65 -8.30
N ILE A 4 -18.22 9.19 -8.61
CA ILE A 4 -16.94 8.64 -8.12
C ILE A 4 -16.79 8.89 -6.61
N ARG A 5 -17.20 10.09 -6.12
CA ARG A 5 -17.25 10.39 -4.68
C ARG A 5 -18.26 9.51 -3.93
N GLN A 6 -19.40 9.17 -4.56
CA GLN A 6 -20.37 8.24 -3.98
C GLN A 6 -19.84 6.80 -3.88
N ILE A 7 -19.09 6.33 -4.89
CA ILE A 7 -18.56 4.96 -4.93
C ILE A 7 -17.35 4.81 -4.02
N LEU A 8 -16.40 5.75 -4.06
CA LEU A 8 -15.14 5.64 -3.30
C LEU A 8 -15.28 6.09 -1.84
N GLY A 9 -16.39 6.76 -1.48
CA GLY A 9 -16.50 7.41 -0.17
C GLY A 9 -15.33 8.40 0.02
N SER A 10 -14.83 8.56 1.24
CA SER A 10 -13.72 9.46 1.59
C SER A 10 -12.33 8.90 1.24
N PRO A 11 -11.28 9.73 1.05
CA PRO A 11 -9.92 9.22 0.82
C PRO A 11 -9.45 8.35 1.99
N ALA A 12 -9.82 8.74 3.21
CA ALA A 12 -9.57 7.97 4.41
C ALA A 12 -10.20 6.57 4.35
N ALA A 13 -11.41 6.44 3.80
CA ALA A 13 -12.03 5.14 3.58
C ALA A 13 -11.25 4.32 2.55
N VAL A 14 -10.82 4.91 1.43
CA VAL A 14 -10.01 4.22 0.41
C VAL A 14 -8.71 3.68 1.00
N TYR A 15 -7.99 4.49 1.78
CA TYR A 15 -6.79 4.04 2.50
C TYR A 15 -7.11 2.97 3.54
N GLY A 16 -8.18 3.16 4.31
CA GLY A 16 -8.62 2.20 5.33
C GLY A 16 -8.93 0.82 4.74
N TRP A 17 -9.68 0.77 3.64
CA TRP A 17 -9.98 -0.48 2.93
C TRP A 17 -8.72 -1.13 2.35
N SER A 18 -7.83 -0.33 1.75
CA SER A 18 -6.58 -0.84 1.16
C SER A 18 -5.67 -1.44 2.24
N ILE A 19 -5.51 -0.76 3.37
CA ILE A 19 -4.73 -1.23 4.53
C ILE A 19 -5.39 -2.48 5.13
N GLY A 20 -6.71 -2.46 5.36
CA GLY A 20 -7.43 -3.58 5.93
C GLY A 20 -7.33 -4.85 5.07
N PHE A 21 -7.48 -4.71 3.75
CA PHE A 21 -7.31 -5.82 2.81
C PHE A 21 -5.88 -6.35 2.83
N PHE A 22 -4.88 -5.47 2.79
CA PHE A 22 -3.48 -5.89 2.85
C PHE A 22 -3.16 -6.62 4.15
N VAL A 23 -3.59 -6.10 5.30
CA VAL A 23 -3.40 -6.76 6.59
C VAL A 23 -4.03 -8.15 6.59
N ALA A 24 -5.28 -8.28 6.14
CA ALA A 24 -5.96 -9.57 6.07
C ALA A 24 -5.20 -10.60 5.21
N VAL A 25 -4.73 -10.19 4.02
CA VAL A 25 -3.95 -11.07 3.13
C VAL A 25 -2.56 -11.36 3.70
N PHE A 26 -1.89 -10.36 4.28
CA PHE A 26 -0.55 -10.51 4.85
C PHE A 26 -0.54 -11.47 6.03
N PHE A 27 -1.58 -11.44 6.89
CA PHE A 27 -1.75 -12.42 7.97
C PHE A 27 -2.04 -13.84 7.48
N ALA A 28 -2.52 -14.01 6.24
CA ALA A 28 -2.72 -15.32 5.63
C ALA A 28 -1.41 -15.91 5.04
N LEU A 29 -0.42 -15.07 4.69
CA LEU A 29 0.83 -15.52 4.06
C LEU A 29 1.62 -16.54 4.90
N PRO A 30 1.76 -16.43 6.24
CA PRO A 30 2.46 -17.43 7.04
C PRO A 30 1.85 -18.82 6.97
N PHE A 31 0.56 -18.94 6.66
CA PHE A 31 -0.09 -20.26 6.49
C PHE A 31 0.29 -20.95 5.19
N LEU A 32 0.83 -20.21 4.21
CA LEU A 32 1.36 -20.82 2.98
C LEU A 32 2.57 -21.72 3.26
N LYS A 33 3.26 -21.57 4.40
CA LYS A 33 4.38 -22.46 4.79
C LYS A 33 3.99 -23.94 4.88
N TYR A 34 2.70 -24.24 5.02
CA TYR A 34 2.19 -25.61 5.04
C TYR A 34 2.05 -26.22 3.64
N VAL A 35 2.23 -25.42 2.59
CA VAL A 35 2.04 -25.80 1.18
C VAL A 35 3.30 -25.53 0.35
N ILE A 36 4.09 -24.51 0.70
CA ILE A 36 5.30 -24.07 -0.01
C ILE A 36 6.48 -23.89 0.95
N ASP A 37 7.69 -23.83 0.37
CA ASP A 37 8.94 -23.61 1.09
C ASP A 37 8.93 -22.29 1.89
N GLU A 38 9.47 -22.32 3.12
CA GLU A 38 9.56 -21.17 4.02
C GLU A 38 10.34 -19.99 3.40
N ALA A 39 11.40 -20.27 2.64
CA ALA A 39 12.15 -19.24 1.93
C ALA A 39 11.27 -18.53 0.87
N LEU A 40 10.35 -19.28 0.24
CA LEU A 40 9.41 -18.71 -0.73
C LEU A 40 8.35 -17.85 -0.02
N VAL A 41 7.88 -18.27 1.17
CA VAL A 41 6.94 -17.48 1.99
C VAL A 41 7.55 -16.14 2.41
N ILE A 42 8.81 -16.15 2.84
CA ILE A 42 9.54 -14.91 3.21
C ILE A 42 9.67 -13.98 2.00
N LYS A 43 10.04 -14.51 0.83
CA LYS A 43 10.13 -13.76 -0.43
C LYS A 43 8.79 -13.14 -0.81
N LEU A 44 7.72 -13.93 -0.81
CA LEU A 44 6.35 -13.48 -1.10
C LEU A 44 5.89 -12.38 -0.12
N SER A 45 6.24 -12.53 1.15
CA SER A 45 5.94 -11.54 2.18
C SER A 45 6.62 -10.21 1.88
N LEU A 46 7.91 -10.22 1.58
CA LEU A 46 8.66 -9.00 1.21
C LEU A 46 8.15 -8.37 -0.09
N LEU A 47 7.85 -9.20 -1.11
CA LEU A 47 7.28 -8.73 -2.37
C LEU A 47 5.91 -8.07 -2.15
N SER A 48 5.06 -8.67 -1.31
CA SER A 48 3.73 -8.14 -1.00
C SER A 48 3.81 -6.77 -0.34
N VAL A 49 4.73 -6.57 0.63
CA VAL A 49 4.97 -5.27 1.28
C VAL A 49 5.45 -4.25 0.26
N LYS A 50 6.37 -4.63 -0.64
CA LYS A 50 6.90 -3.75 -1.69
C LYS A 50 5.79 -3.27 -2.64
N TYR A 51 4.98 -4.19 -3.16
CA TYR A 51 3.90 -3.84 -4.09
C TYR A 51 2.77 -3.06 -3.40
N PHE A 52 2.43 -3.41 -2.16
CA PHE A 52 1.45 -2.66 -1.38
C PHE A 52 1.91 -1.22 -1.13
N THR A 53 3.20 -1.04 -0.78
CA THR A 53 3.77 0.29 -0.57
C THR A 53 3.75 1.12 -1.85
N ALA A 54 4.08 0.51 -3.00
CA ALA A 54 3.98 1.16 -4.30
C ALA A 54 2.53 1.53 -4.65
N LEU A 55 1.56 0.65 -4.35
CA LEU A 55 0.14 0.92 -4.52
C LEU A 55 -0.31 2.14 -3.71
N LEU A 56 0.10 2.25 -2.44
CA LEU A 56 -0.23 3.40 -1.59
C LEU A 56 0.30 4.72 -2.17
N LEU A 57 1.51 4.72 -2.76
CA LEU A 57 2.04 5.90 -3.46
C LEU A 57 1.19 6.27 -4.67
N VAL A 58 0.80 5.30 -5.49
CA VAL A 58 -0.05 5.53 -6.67
C VAL A 58 -1.41 6.08 -6.24
N VAL A 59 -2.03 5.50 -5.21
CA VAL A 59 -3.30 5.99 -4.64
C VAL A 59 -3.15 7.40 -4.10
N SER A 60 -2.03 7.72 -3.45
CA SER A 60 -1.74 9.07 -2.96
C SER A 60 -1.58 10.09 -4.08
N LEU A 61 -0.91 9.73 -5.17
CA LEU A 61 -0.79 10.60 -6.34
C LEU A 61 -2.14 10.81 -7.02
N LEU A 62 -2.90 9.73 -7.27
CA LEU A 62 -4.21 9.79 -7.90
C LEU A 62 -5.22 10.58 -7.06
N THR A 63 -5.23 10.42 -5.74
CA THR A 63 -6.13 11.21 -4.88
C THR A 63 -5.77 12.69 -4.88
N SER A 64 -4.49 13.03 -5.02
CA SER A 64 -4.02 14.42 -5.11
C SER A 64 -4.37 15.07 -6.44
N ILE A 65 -4.38 14.31 -7.54
CA ILE A 65 -4.73 14.80 -8.89
C ILE A 65 -6.26 14.86 -9.09
N VAL A 66 -6.98 13.81 -8.73
CA VAL A 66 -8.42 13.66 -9.05
C VAL A 66 -9.32 14.47 -8.11
N PHE A 67 -8.87 14.73 -6.88
CA PHE A 67 -9.70 15.38 -5.87
C PHE A 67 -9.01 16.60 -5.26
N PHE A 68 -8.68 17.59 -6.07
CA PHE A 68 -8.05 18.84 -5.62
C PHE A 68 -8.81 19.52 -4.45
N ASP A 69 -10.15 19.52 -4.48
CA ASP A 69 -11.00 20.00 -3.37
C ASP A 69 -10.85 19.18 -2.07
N TRP A 70 -10.59 17.87 -2.18
CA TRP A 70 -10.36 17.01 -1.01
C TRP A 70 -8.92 17.05 -0.55
N PHE A 71 -7.99 17.24 -1.48
CA PHE A 71 -6.61 17.55 -1.15
C PHE A 71 -6.56 18.81 -0.29
N SER A 72 -7.23 19.90 -0.67
CA SER A 72 -7.32 21.10 0.19
C SER A 72 -7.74 20.80 1.64
N ARG A 73 -8.64 19.83 1.84
CA ARG A 73 -9.17 19.47 3.18
C ARG A 73 -8.35 18.41 3.93
N TYR A 74 -7.65 17.53 3.22
CA TYR A 74 -6.94 16.36 3.77
C TYR A 74 -5.49 16.24 3.28
N TRP A 75 -4.90 17.32 2.77
CA TRP A 75 -3.56 17.34 2.15
C TRP A 75 -2.50 16.74 3.08
N TYR A 76 -2.60 16.99 4.38
CA TYR A 76 -1.67 16.50 5.39
C TYR A 76 -1.69 14.97 5.52
N ILE A 77 -2.84 14.32 5.35
CA ILE A 77 -2.95 12.85 5.37
C ILE A 77 -2.27 12.26 4.14
N ASN A 78 -2.56 12.82 2.96
CA ASN A 78 -1.91 12.36 1.72
C ASN A 78 -0.39 12.57 1.77
N LEU A 79 0.07 13.72 2.27
CA LEU A 79 1.49 14.02 2.37
C LEU A 79 2.21 13.09 3.36
N LEU A 80 1.56 12.76 4.47
CA LEU A 80 2.09 11.80 5.45
C LEU A 80 2.14 10.38 4.87
N VAL A 81 1.06 9.91 4.23
CA VAL A 81 1.04 8.59 3.58
C VAL A 81 2.09 8.52 2.47
N PHE A 82 2.21 9.56 1.66
CA PHE A 82 3.23 9.63 0.61
C PHE A 82 4.64 9.58 1.18
N ALA A 83 4.96 10.38 2.19
CA ALA A 83 6.28 10.41 2.82
C ALA A 83 6.65 9.07 3.45
N VAL A 84 5.72 8.48 4.23
CA VAL A 84 5.94 7.17 4.87
C VAL A 84 6.10 6.08 3.83
N ALA A 85 5.22 6.02 2.82
CA ALA A 85 5.31 5.01 1.77
C ALA A 85 6.59 5.17 0.93
N ALA A 86 7.01 6.39 0.62
CA ALA A 86 8.26 6.64 -0.09
C ALA A 86 9.48 6.17 0.73
N LEU A 87 9.53 6.48 2.03
CA LEU A 87 10.61 6.04 2.92
C LEU A 87 10.67 4.52 3.04
N VAL A 88 9.53 3.87 3.23
CA VAL A 88 9.44 2.40 3.30
C VAL A 88 9.87 1.79 1.97
N LEU A 89 9.42 2.34 0.83
CA LEU A 89 9.79 1.84 -0.48
C LEU A 89 11.30 1.95 -0.72
N VAL A 90 11.90 3.12 -0.45
CA VAL A 90 13.35 3.32 -0.55
C VAL A 90 14.09 2.29 0.30
N ARG A 91 13.65 2.06 1.54
CA ARG A 91 14.26 1.07 2.42
C ARG A 91 14.18 -0.35 1.85
N LEU A 92 13.05 -0.72 1.25
CA LEU A 92 12.87 -2.02 0.60
C LEU A 92 13.75 -2.18 -0.65
N TYR A 93 13.97 -1.13 -1.43
CA TYR A 93 14.88 -1.15 -2.59
C TYR A 93 16.36 -1.20 -2.19
N MET A 94 16.71 -0.73 -0.98
CA MET A 94 18.05 -0.86 -0.43
C MET A 94 18.34 -2.24 0.18
N LEU A 95 17.35 -3.13 0.28
CA LEU A 95 17.58 -4.50 0.71
C LEU A 95 18.38 -5.26 -0.36
N PRO A 96 19.39 -6.06 0.03
CA PRO A 96 20.24 -6.76 -0.93
C PRO A 96 19.43 -7.67 -1.85
N TYR A 97 19.79 -7.67 -3.13
CA TYR A 97 19.07 -8.33 -4.23
C TYR A 97 18.82 -9.84 -3.98
N ASN A 98 19.75 -10.51 -3.28
CA ASN A 98 19.65 -11.93 -2.90
C ASN A 98 18.50 -12.26 -1.95
N ILE A 99 17.86 -11.26 -1.34
CA ILE A 99 16.67 -11.50 -0.49
C ILE A 99 15.44 -11.75 -1.38
N TYR A 100 15.43 -11.25 -2.62
CA TYR A 100 14.28 -11.36 -3.53
C TYR A 100 14.39 -12.52 -4.52
N TYR A 101 15.60 -13.03 -4.80
CA TYR A 101 15.88 -14.04 -5.82
C TYR A 101 16.67 -15.22 -5.29
#